data_AF-A0A0F0GKW6-F1
#
_entry.id   AF-A0A0F0GKW6-F1
#
_cell.length_a   1.000
_cell.length_b   1.000
_cell.length_c   1.000
_cell.angle_alpha   90.00
_cell.angle_beta   90.00
_cell.angle_gamma   90.00
#
_symmetry.space_group_name_H-M   'P 1'
#
loop_
_entity.id
_entity.type
_entity.pdbx_description
1 polymer ?
#
loop_
_entity_poly.entity_id
_entity_poly.type
_entity_poly.pdbx_seq_one_letter_code
_entity_poly.pdbx_strand_id
1 'polypeptide(L)'
;MHNDDHTPFAVACHLLRTVCGFDVEKARGLTAAIHQSGSVAVGSYDRATAESITLRLVRAGLRAELRQEVYDTQEVFSAERVGDGVLVKVPEVFARGWEPAFESLDRLYRVGSTARGLRWPRPVMTRRPLLRKMFPDTSASRWQSAMFRRRHRKVLADRALVNRVWEQWINAESRTLTLDEAGEWIVVFGQIRALYLLVRKATPLQFHTLAYLQEKLVQAVDPEAFAGPDVQPAVVEQPT
;
A
#
# COMPACT_ATOMS: atom_id res chain seq x y z
N MET A 1 1.32 12.06 16.42
CA MET A 1 2.29 12.60 17.40
C MET A 1 3.30 11.51 17.71
N HIS A 2 4.58 11.85 17.82
CA HIS A 2 5.67 10.90 18.03
C HIS A 2 6.22 11.02 19.45
N ASN A 3 6.76 9.92 19.97
CA ASN A 3 7.52 9.92 21.20
C ASN A 3 8.88 10.58 20.98
N ASP A 4 9.41 11.13 22.06
CA ASP A 4 10.78 11.58 22.19
C ASP A 4 11.24 11.37 23.65
N ASP A 5 12.54 11.35 23.88
CA ASP A 5 13.12 11.06 25.19
C ASP A 5 13.27 12.32 26.09
N HIS A 6 12.78 13.47 25.63
CA HIS A 6 13.04 14.76 26.26
C HIS A 6 11.78 15.45 26.78
N THR A 7 10.62 15.13 26.23
CA THR A 7 9.35 15.75 26.61
C THR A 7 8.77 15.05 27.84
N PRO A 8 8.58 15.75 28.97
CA PRO A 8 7.98 15.15 30.15
C PRO A 8 6.53 14.72 29.89
N PHE A 9 6.13 13.58 30.46
CA PHE A 9 4.77 13.03 30.33
C PHE A 9 3.68 14.07 30.66
N ALA A 10 3.87 14.84 31.73
CA ALA A 10 2.91 15.87 32.16
C ALA A 10 2.76 16.99 31.11
N VAL A 11 3.84 17.35 30.40
CA VAL A 11 3.83 18.37 29.35
C VAL A 11 3.07 17.87 28.13
N ALA A 12 3.34 16.63 27.68
CA ALA A 12 2.61 16.02 26.58
C ALA A 12 1.10 15.91 26.88
N CYS A 13 0.74 15.47 28.10
CA CYS A 13 -0.65 15.39 28.53
C CYS A 13 -1.32 16.78 28.59
N HIS A 14 -0.63 17.81 29.08
CA HIS A 14 -1.15 19.17 29.11
C HIS A 14 -1.42 19.71 27.70
N LEU A 15 -0.48 19.51 26.77
CA LEU A 15 -0.59 19.98 25.39
C LEU A 15 -1.70 19.25 24.61
N LEU A 16 -1.91 17.95 24.85
CA LEU A 16 -3.04 17.24 24.25
C LEU A 16 -4.40 17.81 24.71
N ARG A 17 -4.50 18.25 25.97
CA ARG A 17 -5.73 18.89 26.48
C ARG A 17 -5.94 20.28 25.88
N THR A 18 -4.90 21.11 25.86
CA THR A 18 -5.05 22.53 25.49
C THR A 18 -4.99 22.78 23.98
N VAL A 19 -4.28 21.94 23.23
CA VAL A 19 -4.14 22.08 21.78
C VAL A 19 -5.19 21.25 21.05
N CYS A 20 -5.45 20.01 21.49
CA CYS A 20 -6.39 19.10 20.83
C CYS A 20 -7.78 19.06 21.50
N GLY A 21 -7.97 19.75 22.63
CA GLY A 21 -9.27 19.84 23.30
C GLY A 21 -9.70 18.57 24.02
N PHE A 22 -8.79 17.64 24.32
CA PHE A 22 -9.14 16.40 25.00
C PHE A 22 -9.37 16.60 26.51
N ASP A 23 -10.23 15.77 27.08
CA ASP A 23 -10.33 15.62 28.52
C ASP A 23 -9.05 14.99 29.10
N VAL A 24 -8.96 14.97 30.43
CA VAL A 24 -7.77 14.50 31.15
C VAL A 24 -7.52 13.00 30.96
N GLU A 25 -8.56 12.19 30.85
CA GLU A 25 -8.43 10.73 30.74
C GLU A 25 -7.93 10.35 29.35
N LYS A 26 -8.55 10.89 28.31
CA LYS A 26 -8.14 10.71 26.92
C LYS A 26 -6.72 11.24 26.68
N ALA A 27 -6.38 12.41 27.21
CA ALA A 27 -5.03 12.95 27.09
C ALA A 27 -3.98 12.08 27.78
N ARG A 28 -4.28 11.54 28.98
CA ARG A 28 -3.39 10.60 29.67
C ARG A 28 -3.23 9.30 28.89
N GLY A 29 -4.33 8.73 28.40
CA GLY A 29 -4.32 7.49 27.61
C GLY A 29 -3.49 7.64 26.32
N LEU A 30 -3.69 8.74 25.58
CA LEU A 30 -2.92 9.03 24.37
C LEU A 30 -1.44 9.27 24.69
N THR A 31 -1.12 9.96 25.78
CA THR A 31 0.29 10.18 26.20
C THR A 31 0.98 8.85 26.52
N ALA A 32 0.30 7.96 27.24
CA ALA A 32 0.81 6.62 27.53
C ALA A 32 1.01 5.79 26.26
N ALA A 33 0.04 5.83 25.33
CA ALA A 33 0.14 5.13 24.05
C ALA A 33 1.31 5.64 23.19
N ILE A 34 1.55 6.96 23.16
CA ILE A 34 2.70 7.53 22.46
C ILE A 34 4.00 7.01 23.05
N HIS A 35 4.13 6.99 24.37
CA HIS A 35 5.33 6.52 25.04
C HIS A 35 5.61 5.03 24.76
N GLN A 36 4.58 4.20 24.75
CA GLN A 36 4.71 2.75 24.52
C GLN A 36 4.94 2.39 23.05
N SER A 37 4.24 3.04 22.13
CA SER A 37 4.21 2.67 20.70
C SER A 37 5.13 3.53 19.82
N GLY A 38 5.80 4.53 20.41
CA GLY A 38 6.69 5.45 19.69
C GLY A 38 5.97 6.51 18.84
N SER A 39 4.69 6.29 18.49
CA SER A 39 3.82 7.30 17.87
C SER A 39 2.35 6.89 17.97
N VAL A 40 1.45 7.87 17.97
CA VAL A 40 0.00 7.64 17.90
C VAL A 40 -0.71 8.72 17.07
N ALA A 41 -1.81 8.35 16.42
CA ALA A 41 -2.73 9.31 15.84
C ALA A 41 -3.53 9.98 16.96
N VAL A 42 -3.45 11.30 17.06
CA VAL A 42 -4.13 12.06 18.13
C VAL A 42 -5.53 12.51 17.72
N GLY A 43 -5.83 12.57 16.42
CA GLY A 43 -7.17 12.84 15.90
C GLY A 43 -7.17 12.99 14.38
N SER A 44 -8.37 12.98 13.80
CA SER A 44 -8.63 13.23 12.38
C SER A 44 -9.38 14.56 12.26
N TYR A 45 -8.92 15.42 11.36
CA TYR A 45 -9.43 16.77 11.19
C TYR A 45 -9.42 17.13 9.70
N ASP A 46 -10.19 18.14 9.30
CA ASP A 46 -9.98 18.78 8.00
C ASP A 46 -8.55 19.34 7.90
N ARG A 47 -8.08 19.56 6.66
CA ARG A 47 -6.69 19.95 6.41
C ARG A 47 -6.27 21.23 7.15
N ALA A 48 -7.12 22.26 7.17
CA ALA A 48 -6.77 23.55 7.77
C ALA A 48 -6.68 23.42 9.29
N THR A 49 -7.62 22.69 9.90
CA THR A 49 -7.61 22.41 11.34
C THR A 49 -6.42 21.53 11.72
N ALA A 50 -6.13 20.49 10.95
CA ALA A 50 -4.99 19.62 11.18
C ALA A 50 -3.66 20.40 11.13
N GLU A 51 -3.48 21.25 10.11
CA GLU A 51 -2.29 22.10 9.95
C GLU A 51 -2.11 23.04 11.14
N SER A 52 -3.18 23.70 11.58
CA SER A 52 -3.19 24.59 12.75
C SER A 52 -2.81 23.85 14.05
N ILE A 53 -3.42 22.69 14.32
CA ILE A 53 -3.11 21.87 15.50
C ILE A 53 -1.66 21.40 15.47
N THR A 54 -1.20 20.89 14.33
CA THR A 54 0.18 20.39 14.18
C THR A 54 1.19 21.51 14.42
N LEU A 55 0.96 22.69 13.87
CA LEU A 55 1.82 23.85 14.09
C LEU A 55 1.90 24.22 15.58
N ARG A 56 0.77 24.23 16.29
CA ARG A 56 0.72 24.53 17.73
C ARG A 56 1.50 23.50 18.56
N LEU A 57 1.37 22.21 18.25
CA LEU A 57 2.13 21.14 18.91
C LEU A 57 3.64 21.27 18.65
N VAL A 58 4.04 21.49 17.40
CA VAL A 58 5.46 21.66 17.02
C VAL A 58 6.07 22.90 17.67
N ARG A 59 5.34 24.03 17.70
CA ARG A 59 5.80 25.25 18.40
C ARG A 59 5.96 25.06 19.90
N ALA A 60 5.22 24.12 20.50
CA ALA A 60 5.34 23.76 21.90
C ALA A 60 6.45 22.72 22.17
N GLY A 61 7.23 22.33 21.14
CA GLY A 61 8.36 21.42 21.26
C GLY A 61 8.03 19.94 21.01
N LEU A 62 6.77 19.59 20.68
CA LEU A 62 6.40 18.22 20.39
C LEU A 62 6.70 17.83 18.94
N ARG A 63 7.13 16.59 18.72
CA ARG A 63 7.21 16.03 17.38
C ARG A 63 5.83 15.58 16.89
N ALA A 64 5.19 16.42 16.08
CA ALA A 64 3.92 16.11 15.42
C ALA A 64 4.06 16.13 13.90
N GLU A 65 3.26 15.32 13.21
CA GLU A 65 3.18 15.33 11.76
C GLU A 65 1.74 15.18 11.30
N LEU A 66 1.47 15.75 10.13
CA LEU A 66 0.24 15.54 9.38
C LEU A 66 0.40 14.28 8.56
N ARG A 67 -0.55 13.37 8.70
CA ARG A 67 -0.77 12.31 7.73
C ARG A 67 -2.14 12.55 7.14
N GLN A 68 -2.25 12.46 5.82
CA GLN A 68 -3.54 12.22 5.23
C GLN A 68 -4.06 10.93 5.85
N GLU A 69 -5.28 10.95 6.39
CA GLU A 69 -5.94 9.74 6.82
C GLU A 69 -5.98 8.85 5.59
N VAL A 70 -5.08 7.88 5.56
CA VAL A 70 -5.16 6.82 4.59
C VAL A 70 -6.23 5.96 5.21
N TYR A 71 -7.43 6.15 4.68
CA TYR A 71 -8.53 5.21 4.69
C TYR A 71 -8.02 3.84 5.14
N ASP A 72 -8.61 3.30 6.21
CA ASP A 72 -8.33 1.92 6.56
C ASP A 72 -8.50 1.12 5.28
N THR A 73 -7.39 0.58 4.78
CA THR A 73 -7.38 -0.08 3.48
C THR A 73 -8.38 -1.23 3.46
N GLN A 74 -8.75 -1.74 4.66
CA GLN A 74 -9.80 -2.70 4.87
C GLN A 74 -11.20 -2.23 4.48
N GLU A 75 -11.50 -0.93 4.60
CA GLU A 75 -12.82 -0.37 4.29
C GLU A 75 -12.91 0.18 2.86
N VAL A 76 -11.79 0.32 2.16
CA VAL A 76 -11.71 1.05 0.88
C VAL A 76 -11.38 0.16 -0.31
N PHE A 77 -10.98 -1.08 -0.07
CA PHE A 77 -10.94 -2.09 -1.12
C PHE A 77 -11.46 -3.41 -0.60
N SER A 78 -12.42 -4.00 -1.31
CA SER A 78 -12.80 -5.39 -1.10
C SER A 78 -12.72 -6.18 -2.41
N ALA A 79 -12.42 -7.46 -2.26
CA ALA A 79 -12.45 -8.46 -3.32
C ALA A 79 -13.09 -9.72 -2.75
N GLU A 80 -14.20 -10.15 -3.34
CA GLU A 80 -14.98 -11.29 -2.87
C GLU A 80 -15.24 -12.24 -4.04
N ARG A 81 -15.13 -13.54 -3.81
CA ARG A 81 -15.50 -14.54 -4.81
C ARG A 81 -17.02 -14.48 -5.04
N VAL A 82 -17.44 -14.29 -6.29
CA VAL A 82 -18.85 -14.33 -6.68
C VAL A 82 -18.97 -15.19 -7.94
N GLY A 83 -19.52 -16.40 -7.78
CA GLY A 83 -19.60 -17.38 -8.86
C GLY A 83 -18.23 -17.75 -9.42
N ASP A 84 -18.08 -17.59 -10.73
CA ASP A 84 -16.85 -17.80 -11.50
C ASP A 84 -15.93 -16.56 -11.57
N GLY A 85 -16.26 -15.49 -10.85
CA GLY A 85 -15.52 -14.23 -10.85
C GLY A 85 -15.18 -13.70 -9.45
N VAL A 86 -14.63 -12.49 -9.44
CA VAL A 86 -14.27 -11.72 -8.25
C VAL A 86 -14.97 -10.37 -8.32
N LEU A 87 -15.87 -10.11 -7.38
CA LEU A 87 -16.46 -8.79 -7.19
C LEU A 87 -15.45 -7.92 -6.45
N VAL A 88 -15.01 -6.84 -7.09
CA VAL A 88 -14.18 -5.80 -6.49
C VAL A 88 -14.99 -4.55 -6.23
N LYS A 89 -14.70 -3.87 -5.13
CA LYS A 89 -15.24 -2.54 -4.81
C LYS A 89 -14.10 -1.63 -4.42
N VAL A 90 -14.01 -0.48 -5.08
CA VAL A 90 -13.03 0.55 -4.77
C VAL A 90 -13.61 1.95 -5.01
N PRO A 91 -13.59 2.86 -4.01
CA PRO A 91 -13.99 4.24 -4.22
C PRO A 91 -13.14 4.93 -5.28
N GLU A 92 -13.77 5.72 -6.16
CA GLU A 92 -13.09 6.43 -7.26
C GLU A 92 -11.93 7.28 -6.76
N VAL A 93 -12.09 7.97 -5.63
CA VAL A 93 -11.06 8.84 -5.03
C VAL A 93 -9.81 8.02 -4.67
N PHE A 94 -9.99 6.82 -4.11
CA PHE A 94 -8.87 5.94 -3.81
C PHE A 94 -8.25 5.40 -5.10
N ALA A 95 -9.06 4.98 -6.07
CA ALA A 95 -8.58 4.46 -7.34
C ALA A 95 -7.72 5.50 -8.09
N ARG A 96 -8.20 6.74 -8.20
CA ARG A 96 -7.46 7.88 -8.80
C ARG A 96 -6.19 8.23 -8.05
N GLY A 97 -6.15 8.04 -6.72
CA GLY A 97 -4.94 8.23 -5.93
C GLY A 97 -3.74 7.39 -6.39
N TRP A 98 -4.00 6.29 -7.11
CA TRP A 98 -2.96 5.40 -7.65
C TRP A 98 -2.53 5.73 -9.10
N GLU A 99 -3.14 6.71 -9.77
CA GLU A 99 -2.77 7.13 -11.14
C GLU A 99 -1.25 7.34 -11.30
N PRO A 100 -0.53 8.06 -10.40
CA PRO A 100 0.90 8.29 -10.56
C PRO A 100 1.74 7.00 -10.48
N ALA A 101 1.19 5.93 -9.90
CA ALA A 101 1.85 4.63 -9.81
C ALA A 101 1.74 3.87 -11.14
N PHE A 102 0.54 3.83 -11.73
CA PHE A 102 0.28 3.27 -13.05
C PHE A 102 1.07 4.01 -14.14
N GLU A 103 1.04 5.35 -14.13
CA GLU A 103 1.84 6.17 -15.06
C GLU A 103 3.34 5.90 -14.95
N SER A 104 3.84 5.68 -13.74
CA SER A 104 5.26 5.37 -13.52
C SER A 104 5.64 4.02 -14.13
N LEU A 105 4.75 3.04 -14.02
CA LEU A 105 4.94 1.72 -14.60
C LEU A 105 4.87 1.78 -16.14
N ASP A 106 3.87 2.47 -16.71
CA ASP A 106 3.79 2.70 -18.17
C ASP A 106 5.06 3.38 -18.68
N ARG A 107 5.48 4.48 -18.03
CA ARG A 107 6.67 5.25 -18.40
C ARG A 107 7.92 4.39 -18.35
N LEU A 108 8.07 3.53 -17.34
CA LEU A 108 9.19 2.59 -17.26
C LEU A 108 9.18 1.61 -18.44
N TYR A 109 8.01 1.15 -18.86
CA TYR A 109 7.91 0.17 -19.94
C TYR A 109 8.15 0.75 -21.34
N ARG A 110 8.11 2.08 -21.51
CA ARG A 110 8.50 2.76 -22.76
C ARG A 110 9.98 2.54 -23.10
N VAL A 111 10.27 2.43 -24.39
CA VAL A 111 11.65 2.35 -24.90
C VAL A 111 12.38 3.65 -24.58
N GLY A 112 13.66 3.54 -24.17
CA GLY A 112 14.47 4.71 -23.80
C GLY A 112 14.20 5.28 -22.40
N SER A 113 13.28 4.66 -21.63
CA SER A 113 12.98 5.12 -20.27
C SER A 113 14.20 5.01 -19.34
N THR A 114 14.28 5.99 -18.43
CA THR A 114 15.26 6.03 -17.36
C THR A 114 14.57 6.31 -16.04
N ALA A 115 15.15 5.83 -14.94
CA ALA A 115 14.73 6.18 -13.60
C ALA A 115 15.94 6.46 -12.72
N ARG A 116 15.77 7.29 -11.68
CA ARG A 116 16.84 7.63 -10.75
C ARG A 116 16.76 6.72 -9.53
N GLY A 117 17.89 6.15 -9.13
CA GLY A 117 17.98 5.37 -7.90
C GLY A 117 17.79 6.21 -6.64
N LEU A 118 17.54 5.53 -5.52
CA LEU A 118 17.17 6.16 -4.25
C LEU A 118 18.35 6.72 -3.45
N ARG A 119 19.53 6.10 -3.55
CA ARG A 119 20.73 6.48 -2.80
C ARG A 119 21.53 7.55 -3.51
N TRP A 120 22.09 8.50 -2.78
CA TRP A 120 22.99 9.51 -3.34
C TRP A 120 24.42 8.92 -3.53
N PRO A 121 25.10 9.20 -4.65
CA PRO A 121 24.61 9.92 -5.84
C PRO A 121 23.56 9.08 -6.58
N ARG A 122 22.42 9.69 -6.94
CA ARG A 122 21.24 8.99 -7.51
C ARG A 122 21.56 8.44 -8.90
N PRO A 123 21.89 7.14 -9.07
CA PRO A 123 22.34 6.65 -10.35
C PRO A 123 21.16 6.66 -11.34
N VAL A 124 21.42 7.10 -12.58
CA VAL A 124 20.44 6.94 -13.67
C VAL A 124 20.47 5.48 -14.11
N MET A 125 19.35 4.78 -13.91
CA MET A 125 19.15 3.42 -14.36
C MET A 125 18.32 3.43 -15.63
N THR A 126 18.83 2.81 -16.68
CA THR A 126 18.05 2.56 -17.90
C THR A 126 17.05 1.43 -17.66
N ARG A 127 16.07 1.30 -18.56
CA ARG A 127 15.03 0.26 -18.52
C ARG A 127 15.56 -1.16 -18.23
N ARG A 128 16.65 -1.58 -18.88
CA ARG A 128 17.16 -2.96 -18.78
C ARG A 128 17.65 -3.32 -17.36
N PRO A 129 18.51 -2.51 -16.71
CA PRO A 129 18.85 -2.66 -15.29
C PRO A 129 17.63 -2.66 -14.36
N LEU A 130 16.63 -1.82 -14.61
CA LEU A 130 15.42 -1.74 -13.79
C LEU A 130 14.57 -3.02 -13.89
N LEU A 131 14.30 -3.49 -15.11
CA LEU A 131 13.58 -4.74 -15.33
C LEU A 131 14.32 -5.94 -14.70
N ARG A 132 15.66 -5.96 -14.74
CA ARG A 132 16.44 -7.01 -14.05
C ARG A 132 16.26 -6.98 -12.53
N LYS A 133 16.06 -5.80 -11.93
CA LYS A 133 15.83 -5.68 -10.49
C LYS A 133 14.39 -5.99 -10.10
N MET A 134 13.42 -5.64 -10.95
CA MET A 134 12.00 -5.96 -10.74
C MET A 134 11.71 -7.46 -10.93
N PHE A 135 12.42 -8.11 -11.85
CA PHE A 135 12.27 -9.52 -12.18
C PHE A 135 13.54 -10.27 -11.79
N PRO A 136 13.59 -10.84 -10.57
CA PRO A 136 14.78 -11.47 -10.02
C PRO A 136 15.23 -12.67 -10.88
N ASP A 137 16.40 -13.21 -10.53
CA ASP A 137 16.98 -14.34 -11.26
C ASP A 137 16.11 -15.58 -11.07
N THR A 138 15.70 -16.19 -12.19
CA THR A 138 14.84 -17.38 -12.25
C THR A 138 15.64 -18.68 -12.23
N SER A 139 16.96 -18.58 -12.18
CA SER A 139 17.91 -19.68 -12.12
C SER A 139 19.17 -19.24 -11.38
N ALA A 140 19.84 -20.19 -10.73
CA ALA A 140 21.18 -20.01 -10.17
C ALA A 140 22.18 -19.47 -11.20
N SER A 141 21.97 -19.73 -12.50
CA SER A 141 22.75 -19.15 -13.58
C SER A 141 22.25 -17.78 -14.00
N ARG A 142 23.09 -16.76 -13.81
CA ARG A 142 22.86 -15.39 -14.30
C ARG A 142 22.59 -15.33 -15.80
N TRP A 143 23.27 -16.18 -16.58
CA TRP A 143 23.10 -16.25 -18.03
C TRP A 143 21.73 -16.81 -18.40
N GLN A 144 21.30 -17.91 -17.77
CA GLN A 144 19.97 -18.49 -17.99
C GLN A 144 18.86 -17.51 -17.61
N SER A 145 19.00 -16.82 -16.47
CA SER A 145 18.07 -15.77 -16.04
C SER A 145 18.01 -14.60 -17.03
N ALA A 146 19.16 -14.20 -17.61
CA ALA A 146 19.19 -13.18 -18.66
C ALA A 146 18.50 -13.63 -19.95
N MET A 147 18.70 -14.89 -20.35
CA MET A 147 18.04 -15.47 -21.52
C MET A 147 16.53 -15.62 -21.32
N PHE A 148 16.09 -16.02 -20.12
CA PHE A 148 14.68 -16.03 -19.75
C PHE A 148 14.05 -14.64 -19.92
N ARG A 149 14.64 -13.60 -19.31
CA ARG A 149 14.14 -12.21 -19.45
C ARG A 149 14.13 -11.74 -20.90
N ARG A 150 15.10 -12.16 -21.72
CA ARG A 150 15.13 -11.81 -23.15
C ARG A 150 13.98 -12.47 -23.92
N ARG A 151 13.71 -13.76 -23.68
CA ARG A 151 12.60 -14.50 -24.31
C ARG A 151 11.23 -13.94 -23.92
N HIS A 152 11.05 -13.65 -22.63
CA HIS A 152 9.76 -13.18 -22.09
C HIS A 152 9.65 -11.65 -22.00
N ARG A 153 10.53 -10.90 -22.67
CA ARG A 153 10.60 -9.43 -22.56
C ARG A 153 9.29 -8.70 -22.85
N LYS A 154 8.45 -9.27 -23.73
CA LYS A 154 7.17 -8.69 -24.13
C LYS A 154 6.12 -8.84 -23.03
N VAL A 155 6.13 -9.98 -22.34
CA VAL A 155 5.20 -10.29 -21.24
C VAL A 155 5.62 -9.57 -19.95
N LEU A 156 6.92 -9.57 -19.64
CA LEU A 156 7.46 -8.92 -18.43
C LEU A 156 7.32 -7.38 -18.44
N ALA A 157 7.12 -6.78 -19.60
CA ALA A 157 6.98 -5.33 -19.73
C ALA A 157 5.84 -5.01 -20.71
N ASP A 158 4.71 -5.70 -20.51
CA ASP A 158 3.50 -5.51 -21.29
C ASP A 158 2.79 -4.24 -20.87
N ARG A 159 2.80 -3.23 -21.74
CA ARG A 159 2.10 -1.96 -21.53
C ARG A 159 0.60 -2.09 -21.70
N ALA A 160 0.15 -3.00 -22.57
CA ALA A 160 -1.27 -3.20 -22.81
C ALA A 160 -1.94 -3.76 -21.55
N LEU A 161 -1.27 -4.67 -20.84
CA LEU A 161 -1.71 -5.15 -19.53
C LEU A 161 -1.88 -4.02 -18.52
N VAL A 162 -0.88 -3.15 -18.36
CA VAL A 162 -0.94 -2.02 -17.41
C VAL A 162 -2.10 -1.08 -17.75
N ASN A 163 -2.30 -0.77 -19.03
CA ASN A 163 -3.39 0.10 -19.48
C ASN A 163 -4.77 -0.53 -19.25
N ARG A 164 -4.96 -1.82 -19.56
CA ARG A 164 -6.22 -2.53 -19.31
C ARG A 164 -6.56 -2.52 -17.83
N VAL A 165 -5.62 -2.89 -16.96
CA VAL A 165 -5.85 -2.88 -15.50
C VAL A 165 -6.15 -1.47 -15.02
N TRP A 166 -5.46 -0.44 -15.51
CA TRP A 166 -5.76 0.96 -15.16
C TRP A 166 -7.18 1.38 -15.54
N GLU A 167 -7.60 1.11 -16.79
CA GLU A 167 -8.94 1.43 -17.28
C GLU A 167 -10.03 0.71 -16.48
N GLN A 168 -9.80 -0.54 -16.10
CA GLN A 168 -10.74 -1.28 -15.24
C GLN A 168 -10.75 -0.71 -13.81
N TRP A 169 -9.57 -0.43 -13.24
CA TRP A 169 -9.37 0.03 -11.87
C TRP A 169 -10.03 1.37 -11.59
N ILE A 170 -9.83 2.37 -12.45
CA ILE A 170 -10.42 3.70 -12.23
C ILE A 170 -11.94 3.70 -12.33
N ASN A 171 -12.52 2.65 -12.93
CA ASN A 171 -13.96 2.46 -13.10
C ASN A 171 -14.52 1.32 -12.23
N ALA A 172 -13.81 0.91 -11.17
CA ALA A 172 -14.14 -0.25 -10.35
C ALA A 172 -14.94 0.06 -9.07
N GLU A 173 -15.80 1.08 -9.10
CA GLU A 173 -16.68 1.41 -7.96
C GLU A 173 -17.43 0.16 -7.45
N SER A 174 -17.98 -0.62 -8.39
CA SER A 174 -18.36 -2.00 -8.18
C SER A 174 -18.24 -2.76 -9.50
N ARG A 175 -17.28 -3.70 -9.59
CA ARG A 175 -16.99 -4.43 -10.83
C ARG A 175 -16.78 -5.91 -10.55
N THR A 176 -17.37 -6.77 -11.38
CA THR A 176 -17.03 -8.20 -11.38
C THR A 176 -15.94 -8.45 -12.40
N LEU A 177 -14.83 -9.02 -11.94
CA LEU A 177 -13.72 -9.47 -12.76
C LEU A 177 -13.85 -10.97 -13.01
N THR A 178 -13.45 -11.44 -14.18
CA THR A 178 -13.10 -12.85 -14.38
C THR A 178 -11.86 -13.22 -13.56
N LEU A 179 -11.60 -14.50 -13.35
CA LEU A 179 -10.39 -14.94 -12.61
C LEU A 179 -9.10 -14.53 -13.31
N ASP A 180 -9.11 -14.55 -14.65
CA ASP A 180 -7.97 -14.12 -15.45
C ASP A 180 -7.71 -12.61 -15.26
N GLU A 181 -8.76 -11.78 -15.28
CA GLU A 181 -8.64 -10.35 -15.00
C GLU A 181 -8.17 -10.07 -13.56
N ALA A 182 -8.68 -10.81 -12.57
CA ALA A 182 -8.20 -10.70 -11.20
C ALA A 182 -6.71 -11.10 -11.09
N GLY A 183 -6.29 -12.13 -11.84
CA GLY A 183 -4.88 -12.50 -12.00
C GLY A 183 -4.03 -11.38 -12.62
N GLU A 184 -4.53 -10.72 -13.65
CA GLU A 184 -3.89 -9.55 -14.27
C GLU A 184 -3.68 -8.42 -13.25
N TRP A 185 -4.68 -8.14 -12.40
CA TRP A 185 -4.60 -7.15 -11.33
C TRP A 185 -3.52 -7.51 -10.30
N ILE A 186 -3.49 -8.77 -9.83
CA ILE A 186 -2.47 -9.26 -8.89
C ILE A 186 -1.07 -9.03 -9.44
N VAL A 187 -0.87 -9.32 -10.74
CA VAL A 187 0.43 -9.12 -11.42
C VAL A 187 0.80 -7.64 -11.48
N VAL A 188 -0.11 -6.76 -11.92
CA VAL A 188 0.19 -5.33 -12.06
C VAL A 188 0.48 -4.67 -10.70
N PHE A 189 -0.29 -4.97 -9.65
CA PHE A 189 0.00 -4.46 -8.31
C PHE A 189 1.35 -4.95 -7.78
N GLY A 190 1.71 -6.21 -8.07
CA GLY A 190 3.03 -6.75 -7.74
C GLY A 190 4.16 -5.99 -8.45
N GLN A 191 3.97 -5.64 -9.72
CA GLN A 191 4.93 -4.85 -10.49
C GLN A 191 5.05 -3.41 -9.97
N ILE A 192 3.94 -2.75 -9.62
CA ILE A 192 3.95 -1.41 -8.99
C ILE A 192 4.71 -1.46 -7.66
N ARG A 193 4.42 -2.47 -6.83
CA ARG A 193 5.09 -2.67 -5.53
C ARG A 193 6.61 -2.86 -5.69
N ALA A 194 7.03 -3.68 -6.66
CA ALA A 194 8.44 -3.88 -6.98
C ALA A 194 9.11 -2.58 -7.47
N LEU A 195 8.44 -1.79 -8.32
CA LEU A 195 8.94 -0.50 -8.77
C LEU A 195 9.13 0.47 -7.60
N TYR A 196 8.17 0.51 -6.69
CA TYR A 196 8.20 1.35 -5.49
C TYR A 196 9.37 1.00 -4.57
N LEU A 197 9.67 -0.29 -4.34
CA LEU A 197 10.85 -0.70 -3.57
C LEU A 197 12.18 -0.23 -4.19
N LEU A 198 12.25 -0.14 -5.52
CA LEU A 198 13.52 0.06 -6.24
C LEU A 198 13.84 1.53 -6.55
N VAL A 199 12.82 2.34 -6.78
CA VAL A 199 12.97 3.64 -7.45
C VAL A 199 12.31 4.78 -6.69
N ARG A 200 11.33 4.48 -5.83
CA ARG A 200 10.63 5.49 -5.03
C ARG A 200 10.90 5.30 -3.55
N LYS A 201 10.92 6.40 -2.80
CA LYS A 201 10.93 6.34 -1.34
C LYS A 201 9.49 5.99 -0.94
N ALA A 202 9.08 4.76 -1.20
CA ALA A 202 7.74 4.29 -0.87
C ALA A 202 7.55 4.49 0.63
N THR A 203 6.46 5.15 1.02
CA THR A 203 6.11 5.13 2.44
C THR A 203 5.76 3.69 2.81
N PRO A 204 6.02 3.24 4.05
CA PRO A 204 5.58 1.91 4.50
C PRO A 204 4.12 1.66 4.17
N LEU A 205 3.29 2.69 4.29
CA LEU A 205 1.88 2.70 3.96
C LEU A 205 1.58 2.33 2.51
N GLN A 206 2.21 2.96 1.52
CA GLN A 206 2.01 2.60 0.10
C GLN A 206 2.37 1.13 -0.18
N PHE A 207 3.42 0.63 0.47
CA PHE A 207 3.83 -0.75 0.33
C PHE A 207 2.80 -1.71 0.95
N HIS A 208 2.32 -1.42 2.15
CA HIS A 208 1.30 -2.21 2.83
C HIS A 208 -0.04 -2.18 2.09
N THR A 209 -0.44 -1.03 1.53
CA THR A 209 -1.65 -0.94 0.72
C THR A 209 -1.58 -1.84 -0.51
N LEU A 210 -0.49 -1.79 -1.28
CA LEU A 210 -0.33 -2.67 -2.45
C LEU A 210 -0.29 -4.15 -2.05
N ALA A 211 0.35 -4.48 -0.93
CA ALA A 211 0.35 -5.84 -0.41
C ALA A 211 -1.06 -6.30 -0.03
N TYR A 212 -1.84 -5.45 0.63
CA TYR A 212 -3.23 -5.71 1.00
C TYR A 212 -4.13 -5.93 -0.22
N LEU A 213 -4.02 -5.07 -1.25
CA LEU A 213 -4.77 -5.24 -2.51
C LEU A 213 -4.48 -6.62 -3.15
N GLN A 214 -3.20 -7.00 -3.22
CA GLN A 214 -2.80 -8.31 -3.74
C GLN A 214 -3.33 -9.45 -2.88
N GLU A 215 -3.24 -9.34 -1.56
CA GLU A 215 -3.72 -10.36 -0.62
C GLU A 215 -5.22 -10.61 -0.80
N LYS A 216 -6.03 -9.55 -0.85
CA LYS A 216 -7.49 -9.66 -1.03
C LYS A 216 -7.87 -10.28 -2.37
N LEU A 217 -7.18 -9.89 -3.44
CA LEU A 217 -7.40 -10.51 -4.75
C LEU A 217 -7.02 -11.99 -4.75
N VAL A 218 -5.91 -12.38 -4.11
CA VAL A 218 -5.51 -13.80 -4.00
C VAL A 218 -6.52 -14.57 -3.15
N GLN A 219 -6.97 -14.04 -2.01
CA GLN A 219 -8.02 -14.65 -1.19
C GLN A 219 -9.30 -14.92 -1.99
N ALA A 220 -9.65 -14.02 -2.92
CA ALA A 220 -10.83 -14.20 -3.77
C ALA A 220 -10.58 -15.15 -4.97
N VAL A 221 -9.38 -15.17 -5.55
CA VAL A 221 -9.04 -16.04 -6.70
C VAL A 221 -8.79 -17.47 -6.26
N ASP A 222 -8.08 -17.65 -5.15
CA ASP A 222 -7.65 -18.93 -4.58
C ASP A 222 -7.92 -18.95 -3.07
N PRO A 223 -9.18 -19.22 -2.66
CA PRO A 223 -9.55 -19.29 -1.24
C PRO A 223 -8.85 -20.44 -0.50
N GLU A 224 -8.53 -21.53 -1.21
CA GLU A 224 -7.89 -22.72 -0.64
C GLU A 224 -6.45 -22.44 -0.19
N ALA A 225 -5.72 -21.58 -0.91
CA ALA A 225 -4.40 -21.13 -0.48
C ALA A 225 -4.38 -20.37 0.86
N PHE A 226 -5.54 -19.89 1.33
CA PHE A 226 -5.71 -19.22 2.63
C PHE A 226 -6.43 -20.06 3.69
N ALA A 227 -7.02 -21.19 3.30
CA ALA A 227 -7.45 -22.20 4.26
C ALA A 227 -6.18 -22.82 4.86
N GLY A 228 -5.78 -22.34 6.03
CA GLY A 228 -4.69 -22.97 6.79
C GLY A 228 -4.98 -24.46 7.01
N PRO A 229 -3.95 -25.27 7.35
CA PRO A 229 -4.09 -26.72 7.50
C PRO A 229 -5.09 -27.20 8.58
N ASP A 230 -5.80 -26.31 9.28
CA ASP A 230 -6.81 -26.64 10.28
C ASP A 230 -8.08 -25.78 10.12
N VAL A 231 -8.96 -26.15 9.20
CA VAL A 231 -10.40 -25.88 9.33
C VAL A 231 -11.13 -27.16 8.96
N GLN A 232 -11.23 -28.09 9.90
CA GLN A 232 -12.27 -29.11 9.83
C GLN A 232 -13.63 -28.37 9.90
N PRO A 233 -14.54 -28.57 8.94
CA PRO A 233 -15.87 -28.03 9.07
C PRO A 233 -16.53 -28.66 10.30
N ALA A 234 -16.98 -27.84 11.23
CA ALA A 234 -17.77 -28.28 12.36
C ALA A 234 -18.95 -29.10 11.82
N VAL A 235 -18.96 -30.40 12.16
CA VAL A 235 -20.07 -31.30 11.89
C VAL A 235 -21.28 -30.70 12.58
N VAL A 236 -22.21 -30.18 11.79
CA VAL A 236 -23.54 -29.80 12.28
C VAL A 236 -24.27 -31.12 12.55
N GLU A 237 -24.24 -31.59 13.79
CA GLU A 237 -25.17 -32.63 14.24
C GLU A 237 -26.60 -32.07 14.11
N GLN A 238 -27.37 -32.64 13.19
CA GLN A 238 -28.81 -32.42 13.14
C GLN A 238 -29.47 -33.19 14.29
N PRO A 239 -30.30 -32.56 15.13
CA PRO A 239 -31.05 -33.30 16.14
C PRO A 239 -32.15 -34.13 15.47
N THR A 240 -32.27 -35.38 15.92
CA THR A 240 -33.42 -36.27 15.65
C THR A 240 -34.48 -36.11 16.74
#